data_AF-A0A397GIF8-F1
#
_entry.id   AF-A0A397GIF8-F1
#
_cell.length_a   1.000
_cell.length_b   1.000
_cell.length_c   1.000
_cell.angle_alpha   90.00
_cell.angle_beta   90.00
_cell.angle_gamma   90.00
#
_symmetry.space_group_name_H-M   'P 1'
#
loop_
_entity.id
_entity.type
_entity.pdbx_description
1 polymer ?
#
loop_
_entity_poly.entity_id
_entity_poly.type
_entity_poly.pdbx_seq_one_letter_code
_entity_poly.pdbx_strand_id
1 'polypeptide(L)'
;MEAWDYLADVLNYMVFFKDTKSTAVEDNIITEAATTKTSVVENVITTTLQATLPTHSYYPITLELPNFVEPTYSYVSILTMFALSIATIITISSIIIFKKSITTNNKLIFIWMNITGYIHLIVESYFALFHDKIVEDTTILGETWKQYALGDSRYLTSDANVVIIERITAMVMGPLALLTSIGIYKSWPSRHLLQLTLSIGQIYGLVLYYWTTIFEGSPHSRPEAFYFWFYFVGINAIWFIVPSICMIQSWMFLSNVISDNIKRKSKKSL
;
A
#
# COMPACT_ATOMS: atom_id res chain seq x y z
N MET A 1 32.97 6.23 -1.50
CA MET A 1 32.07 5.18 -1.96
C MET A 1 30.75 5.88 -2.20
N GLU A 2 30.57 6.34 -3.44
CA GLU A 2 29.58 7.36 -3.78
C GLU A 2 28.22 6.71 -4.03
N ALA A 3 27.13 7.41 -3.70
CA ALA A 3 25.75 6.92 -3.82
C ALA A 3 25.36 6.43 -5.23
N TRP A 4 26.19 6.69 -6.23
CA TRP A 4 26.05 6.24 -7.62
C TRP A 4 26.43 4.76 -7.83
N ASP A 5 27.36 4.22 -7.04
CA ASP A 5 27.79 2.82 -7.14
C ASP A 5 26.64 1.87 -6.71
N TYR A 6 25.84 2.29 -5.73
CA TYR A 6 24.68 1.54 -5.24
C TYR A 6 23.53 1.52 -6.25
N LEU A 7 23.33 2.59 -7.02
CA LEU A 7 22.29 2.67 -8.04
C LEU A 7 22.61 1.77 -9.25
N ALA A 8 23.90 1.64 -9.59
CA ALA A 8 24.37 0.73 -10.63
C ALA A 8 24.20 -0.75 -10.24
N ASP A 9 24.46 -1.09 -8.97
CA ASP A 9 24.21 -2.44 -8.45
C ASP A 9 22.72 -2.79 -8.41
N VAL A 10 21.85 -1.83 -8.08
CA VAL A 10 20.38 -2.02 -8.13
C VAL A 10 19.90 -2.27 -9.56
N LEU A 11 20.45 -1.55 -10.55
CA LEU A 11 20.10 -1.77 -11.97
C LEU A 11 20.65 -3.11 -12.50
N ASN A 12 21.82 -3.55 -12.04
CA ASN A 12 22.39 -4.85 -12.39
C ASN A 12 21.58 -6.02 -11.80
N TYR A 13 21.00 -5.87 -10.61
CA TYR A 13 20.10 -6.86 -10.01
C TYR A 13 18.82 -7.09 -10.84
N MET A 14 18.32 -6.07 -11.55
CA MET A 14 17.14 -6.21 -12.42
C MET A 14 17.42 -6.99 -13.70
N VAL A 15 18.69 -7.14 -14.12
CA VAL A 15 19.09 -7.86 -15.34
C VAL A 15 19.37 -9.35 -15.06
N PHE A 16 19.62 -9.74 -13.81
CA PHE A 16 20.06 -11.10 -13.44
C PHE A 16 18.95 -12.17 -13.39
N PHE A 17 17.69 -11.82 -13.66
CA PHE A 17 16.56 -12.76 -13.64
C PHE A 17 16.47 -13.72 -14.84
N LYS A 18 17.52 -13.83 -15.67
CA LYS A 18 17.47 -14.68 -16.87
C LYS A 18 18.04 -16.09 -16.69
N ASP A 19 18.92 -16.35 -15.74
CA ASP A 19 19.61 -17.65 -15.65
C ASP A 19 19.98 -18.05 -14.23
N THR A 20 19.16 -18.86 -13.57
CA THR A 20 19.65 -19.79 -12.54
C THR A 20 18.79 -21.06 -12.50
N LYS A 21 19.32 -22.13 -13.11
CA LYS A 21 18.93 -23.51 -12.82
C LYS A 21 19.54 -23.93 -11.48
N SER A 22 18.70 -24.46 -10.60
CA SER A 22 19.06 -25.02 -9.30
C SER A 22 19.96 -26.26 -9.45
N THR A 23 21.06 -26.30 -8.69
CA THR A 23 21.80 -27.53 -8.37
C THR A 23 21.95 -27.59 -6.86
N ALA A 24 21.38 -28.62 -6.24
CA ALA A 24 21.59 -28.94 -4.83
C ALA A 24 22.24 -30.31 -4.75
N VAL A 25 23.29 -30.38 -3.92
CA VAL A 25 24.22 -31.48 -3.71
C VAL A 25 23.63 -32.49 -2.72
N GLU A 26 23.79 -33.78 -3.02
CA GLU A 26 23.47 -34.92 -2.18
C GLU A 26 24.38 -35.01 -0.94
N ASP A 27 23.82 -35.46 0.18
CA ASP A 27 24.56 -36.26 1.16
C ASP A 27 23.61 -37.28 1.81
N ASN A 28 24.13 -38.49 2.00
CA ASN A 28 23.39 -39.72 2.30
C ASN A 28 24.02 -40.43 3.52
N ILE A 29 23.26 -41.36 4.10
CA ILE A 29 23.61 -42.44 5.06
C ILE A 29 23.90 -42.02 6.54
N ILE A 30 23.39 -42.60 7.65
CA ILE A 30 22.92 -43.95 8.04
C ILE A 30 21.94 -43.84 9.24
N THR A 31 20.76 -44.49 9.18
CA THR A 31 20.21 -45.40 10.22
C THR A 31 18.85 -45.95 9.78
N GLU A 32 18.86 -47.15 9.18
CA GLU A 32 17.69 -47.94 8.82
C GLU A 32 17.29 -48.88 9.98
N ALA A 33 15.97 -49.05 10.15
CA ALA A 33 15.25 -50.07 10.93
C ALA A 33 14.51 -49.64 12.21
N ALA A 34 14.83 -48.50 12.84
CA ALA A 34 13.96 -47.88 13.87
C ALA A 34 13.22 -46.63 13.36
N THR A 35 13.76 -46.02 12.31
CA THR A 35 13.30 -44.76 11.71
C THR A 35 12.07 -44.95 10.83
N THR A 36 11.80 -46.15 10.32
CA THR A 36 10.74 -46.39 9.32
C THR A 36 9.34 -46.31 9.90
N LYS A 37 9.12 -46.57 11.20
CA LYS A 37 7.79 -46.42 11.81
C LYS A 37 7.52 -44.99 12.25
N THR A 38 8.55 -44.28 12.76
CA THR A 38 8.42 -42.88 13.16
C THR A 38 8.36 -41.96 11.93
N SER A 39 9.16 -42.23 10.89
CA SER A 39 9.13 -41.45 9.64
C SER A 39 7.88 -41.71 8.81
N VAL A 40 7.30 -42.92 8.85
CA VAL A 40 6.01 -43.17 8.20
C VAL A 40 4.89 -42.50 8.98
N VAL A 41 4.93 -42.46 10.31
CA VAL A 41 3.91 -41.75 11.10
C VAL A 41 4.08 -40.22 10.99
N GLU A 42 5.29 -39.68 11.04
CA GLU A 42 5.56 -38.26 10.76
C GLU A 42 5.23 -37.89 9.32
N ASN A 43 5.62 -38.70 8.32
CA ASN A 43 5.24 -38.44 6.93
C ASN A 43 3.73 -38.59 6.74
N VAL A 44 3.06 -39.55 7.36
CA VAL A 44 1.59 -39.68 7.26
C VAL A 44 0.90 -38.50 7.95
N ILE A 45 1.38 -38.03 9.10
CA ILE A 45 0.86 -36.83 9.80
C ILE A 45 1.11 -35.56 8.98
N THR A 46 2.31 -35.42 8.39
CA THR A 46 2.67 -34.26 7.55
C THR A 46 1.85 -34.27 6.24
N THR A 47 1.66 -35.44 5.63
CA THR A 47 0.87 -35.62 4.40
C THR A 47 -0.64 -35.48 4.66
N THR A 48 -1.14 -35.82 5.85
CA THR A 48 -2.55 -35.60 6.22
C THR A 48 -2.85 -34.18 6.70
N LEU A 49 -1.88 -33.47 7.30
CA LEU A 49 -2.02 -32.05 7.61
C LEU A 49 -1.98 -31.17 6.35
N GLN A 50 -1.10 -31.46 5.39
CA GLN A 50 -1.08 -30.78 4.09
C GLN A 50 -2.36 -30.99 3.27
N ALA A 51 -3.16 -32.00 3.58
CA ALA A 51 -4.42 -32.31 2.88
C ALA A 51 -5.65 -31.52 3.38
N THR A 52 -5.49 -30.50 4.24
CA THR A 52 -6.65 -29.88 4.93
C THR A 52 -6.80 -28.36 4.79
N LEU A 53 -5.83 -27.64 4.24
CA LEU A 53 -6.01 -26.20 4.00
C LEU A 53 -6.82 -25.95 2.71
N PRO A 54 -7.81 -25.03 2.72
CA PRO A 54 -8.54 -24.67 1.51
C PRO A 54 -7.59 -24.17 0.42
N THR A 55 -7.74 -24.67 -0.80
CA THR A 55 -7.02 -24.15 -1.97
C THR A 55 -7.43 -22.71 -2.24
N HIS A 56 -6.45 -21.82 -2.43
CA HIS A 56 -6.67 -20.41 -2.74
C HIS A 56 -5.82 -19.95 -3.92
N SER A 57 -6.13 -18.76 -4.47
CA SER A 57 -5.43 -18.19 -5.63
C SER A 57 -4.33 -17.16 -5.28
N TYR A 58 -4.02 -16.93 -4.01
CA TYR A 58 -2.98 -15.99 -3.57
C TYR A 58 -1.57 -16.57 -3.72
N TYR A 59 -0.59 -15.68 -3.91
CA TYR A 59 0.80 -16.08 -4.14
C TYR A 59 1.69 -15.75 -2.92
N PRO A 60 2.61 -16.63 -2.48
CA PRO A 60 2.89 -17.96 -3.05
C PRO A 60 1.72 -18.92 -2.87
N ILE A 61 1.54 -19.86 -3.82
CA ILE A 61 0.42 -20.83 -3.79
C ILE A 61 0.49 -21.74 -2.55
N THR A 62 1.69 -21.90 -1.98
CA THR A 62 1.93 -22.65 -0.74
C THR A 62 1.61 -21.87 0.53
N LEU A 63 1.07 -20.65 0.41
CA LEU A 63 0.73 -19.83 1.56
C LEU A 63 -0.31 -20.56 2.43
N GLU A 64 -0.14 -20.49 3.75
CA GLU A 64 -1.10 -21.07 4.67
C GLU A 64 -2.09 -19.98 5.09
N LEU A 65 -3.34 -20.13 4.66
CA LEU A 65 -4.45 -19.26 5.05
C LEU A 65 -5.49 -20.04 5.85
N PRO A 66 -5.28 -20.25 7.16
CA PRO A 66 -6.26 -20.90 8.02
C PRO A 66 -7.61 -20.20 7.93
N ASN A 67 -8.69 -20.98 7.89
CA ASN A 67 -10.07 -20.48 7.79
C ASN A 67 -10.39 -19.68 6.52
N PHE A 68 -9.63 -19.86 5.43
CA PHE A 68 -9.94 -19.19 4.18
C PHE A 68 -11.36 -19.48 3.71
N VAL A 69 -12.12 -18.39 3.54
CA VAL A 69 -13.46 -18.40 2.95
C VAL A 69 -13.39 -17.71 1.60
N GLU A 70 -13.79 -18.42 0.56
CA GLU A 70 -13.89 -17.87 -0.81
C GLU A 70 -14.81 -16.64 -0.85
N PRO A 71 -14.47 -15.60 -1.65
CA PRO A 71 -15.34 -14.45 -1.83
C PRO A 71 -16.73 -14.85 -2.33
N THR A 72 -17.76 -14.28 -1.70
CA THR A 72 -19.17 -14.48 -2.07
C THR A 72 -19.61 -13.52 -3.18
N TYR A 73 -18.98 -12.34 -3.27
CA TYR A 73 -19.21 -11.38 -4.33
C TYR A 73 -18.29 -11.66 -5.53
N SER A 74 -18.81 -11.45 -6.73
CA SER A 74 -17.97 -11.47 -7.94
C SER A 74 -16.95 -10.32 -7.91
N TYR A 75 -15.80 -10.50 -8.56
CA TYR A 75 -14.79 -9.44 -8.66
C TYR A 75 -15.36 -8.15 -9.27
N VAL A 76 -16.26 -8.26 -10.26
CA VAL A 76 -16.92 -7.11 -10.90
C VAL A 76 -17.77 -6.35 -9.88
N SER A 77 -18.49 -7.07 -9.03
CA SER A 77 -19.32 -6.48 -7.97
C SER A 77 -18.46 -5.72 -6.96
N ILE A 78 -17.37 -6.32 -6.50
CA ILE A 78 -16.42 -5.72 -5.56
C ILE A 78 -15.86 -4.41 -6.14
N LEU A 79 -15.30 -4.46 -7.35
CA LEU A 79 -14.71 -3.29 -8.01
C LEU A 79 -15.75 -2.21 -8.30
N THR A 80 -16.97 -2.58 -8.68
CA THR A 80 -18.06 -1.63 -8.93
C THR A 80 -18.46 -0.92 -7.65
N MET A 81 -18.65 -1.64 -6.55
CA MET A 81 -19.00 -1.05 -5.25
C MET A 81 -17.89 -0.12 -4.76
N PHE A 82 -16.63 -0.53 -4.86
CA PHE A 82 -15.49 0.31 -4.51
C PHE A 82 -15.46 1.59 -5.36
N ALA A 83 -15.60 1.48 -6.69
CA ALA A 83 -15.62 2.63 -7.59
C ALA A 83 -16.78 3.60 -7.30
N LEU A 84 -17.99 3.08 -7.03
CA LEU A 84 -19.14 3.90 -6.65
C LEU A 84 -18.90 4.63 -5.33
N SER A 85 -18.22 4.01 -4.36
CA SER A 85 -17.88 4.67 -3.10
C SER A 85 -16.93 5.85 -3.32
N ILE A 86 -15.90 5.68 -4.15
CA ILE A 86 -14.96 6.76 -4.52
C ILE A 86 -15.67 7.86 -5.31
N ALA A 87 -16.50 7.50 -6.29
CA ALA A 87 -17.30 8.45 -7.07
C ALA A 87 -18.24 9.28 -6.18
N THR A 88 -18.78 8.68 -5.13
CA THR A 88 -19.61 9.39 -4.13
C THR A 88 -18.79 10.46 -3.41
N ILE A 89 -17.60 10.13 -2.92
CA ILE A 89 -16.70 11.10 -2.26
C ILE A 89 -16.28 12.22 -3.21
N ILE A 90 -15.94 11.89 -4.47
CA ILE A 90 -15.62 12.88 -5.51
C ILE A 90 -16.80 13.84 -5.72
N THR A 91 -18.01 13.31 -5.86
CA THR A 91 -19.22 14.10 -6.13
C THR A 91 -19.51 15.05 -4.97
N ILE A 92 -19.55 14.55 -3.74
CA ILE A 92 -19.79 15.36 -2.54
C ILE A 92 -18.72 16.45 -2.41
N SER A 93 -17.45 16.09 -2.54
CA SER A 93 -16.34 17.05 -2.43
C SER A 93 -16.41 18.13 -3.50
N SER A 94 -16.77 17.75 -4.74
CA SER A 94 -16.93 18.68 -5.86
C SER A 94 -18.07 19.67 -5.60
N ILE A 95 -19.22 19.21 -5.10
CA ILE A 95 -20.36 20.07 -4.74
C ILE A 95 -19.96 21.07 -3.65
N ILE A 96 -19.27 20.62 -2.60
CA ILE A 96 -18.83 21.47 -1.48
C ILE A 96 -17.90 22.58 -1.96
N ILE A 97 -16.95 22.26 -2.85
CA ILE A 97 -15.91 23.20 -3.28
C ILE A 97 -16.31 24.04 -4.51
N PHE A 98 -17.39 23.67 -5.20
CA PHE A 98 -17.78 24.26 -6.49
C PHE A 98 -17.84 25.79 -6.45
N LYS A 99 -18.57 26.35 -5.46
CA LYS A 99 -18.79 27.80 -5.31
C LYS A 99 -17.65 28.54 -4.62
N LYS A 100 -16.58 27.87 -4.17
CA LYS A 100 -15.45 28.55 -3.54
C LYS A 100 -14.59 29.28 -4.57
N SER A 101 -14.27 30.54 -4.26
CA SER A 101 -13.34 31.37 -5.03
C SER A 101 -11.89 30.99 -4.69
N ILE A 102 -11.45 29.84 -5.19
CA ILE A 102 -10.08 29.33 -5.09
C ILE A 102 -9.65 28.78 -6.45
N THR A 103 -8.34 28.64 -6.66
CA THR A 103 -7.78 28.12 -7.92
C THR A 103 -8.28 26.70 -8.22
N THR A 104 -8.38 26.34 -9.50
CA THR A 104 -8.75 24.98 -9.93
C THR A 104 -7.85 23.92 -9.30
N ASN A 105 -6.54 24.17 -9.22
CA ASN A 105 -5.60 23.26 -8.58
C ASN A 105 -5.94 23.02 -7.10
N ASN A 106 -6.33 24.06 -6.35
CA ASN A 106 -6.75 23.88 -4.96
C ASN A 106 -8.09 23.14 -4.84
N LYS A 107 -9.00 23.27 -5.83
CA LYS A 107 -10.23 22.45 -5.86
C LYS A 107 -9.92 20.97 -6.10
N LEU A 108 -9.00 20.67 -7.03
CA LEU A 108 -8.57 19.29 -7.30
C LEU A 108 -7.86 18.67 -6.08
N ILE A 109 -6.96 19.42 -5.45
CA ILE A 109 -6.29 18.97 -4.22
C ILE A 109 -7.31 18.80 -3.09
N PHE A 110 -8.29 19.68 -2.95
CA PHE A 110 -9.36 19.49 -1.97
C PHE A 110 -10.08 18.15 -2.19
N ILE A 111 -10.48 17.83 -3.42
CA ILE A 111 -11.12 16.55 -3.73
C ILE A 111 -10.19 15.38 -3.40
N TRP A 112 -8.93 15.44 -3.82
CA TRP A 112 -7.91 14.44 -3.50
C TRP A 112 -7.72 14.21 -2.00
N MET A 113 -7.67 15.27 -1.20
CA MET A 113 -7.53 15.17 0.26
C MET A 113 -8.73 14.48 0.92
N ASN A 114 -9.95 14.67 0.38
CA ASN A 114 -11.13 13.95 0.88
C ASN A 114 -11.14 12.48 0.44
N ILE A 115 -10.70 12.16 -0.79
CA ILE A 115 -10.50 10.76 -1.23
C ILE A 115 -9.47 10.07 -0.34
N THR A 116 -8.34 10.73 -0.10
CA THR A 116 -7.27 10.25 0.78
C THR A 116 -7.80 10.01 2.19
N GLY A 117 -8.50 11.01 2.76
CA GLY A 117 -9.11 10.86 4.08
C GLY A 117 -10.08 9.67 4.14
N TYR A 118 -10.91 9.47 3.10
CA TYR A 118 -11.84 8.34 3.03
C TYR A 118 -11.11 6.99 2.97
N ILE A 119 -10.13 6.83 2.08
CA ILE A 119 -9.38 5.56 1.95
C ILE A 119 -8.70 5.24 3.28
N HIS A 120 -8.00 6.21 3.86
CA HIS A 120 -7.21 6.00 5.08
C HIS A 120 -8.10 5.73 6.30
N LEU A 121 -9.17 6.50 6.47
CA LEU A 121 -10.04 6.41 7.65
C LEU A 121 -11.09 5.31 7.59
N ILE A 122 -11.43 4.81 6.39
CA ILE A 122 -12.47 3.79 6.22
C ILE A 122 -11.86 2.48 5.73
N VAL A 123 -11.13 2.50 4.62
CA VAL A 123 -10.64 1.29 3.95
C VAL A 123 -9.43 0.72 4.68
N GLU A 124 -8.39 1.54 4.89
CA GLU A 124 -7.16 1.15 5.57
C GLU A 124 -7.38 0.99 7.08
N SER A 125 -8.23 1.82 7.68
CA SER A 125 -8.65 1.64 9.09
C SER A 125 -9.38 0.31 9.32
N TYR A 126 -10.19 -0.14 8.35
CA TYR A 126 -10.83 -1.45 8.43
C TYR A 126 -9.78 -2.56 8.47
N PHE A 127 -8.83 -2.55 7.55
CA PHE A 127 -7.72 -3.50 7.56
C PHE A 127 -6.90 -3.41 8.85
N ALA A 128 -6.52 -2.21 9.28
CA ALA A 128 -5.74 -1.99 10.50
C ALA A 128 -6.38 -2.58 11.77
N LEU A 129 -7.72 -2.66 11.81
CA LEU A 129 -8.50 -3.23 12.91
C LEU A 129 -8.79 -4.73 12.76
N PHE A 130 -8.93 -5.23 11.53
CA PHE A 130 -9.41 -6.58 11.24
C PHE A 130 -8.43 -7.43 10.40
N HIS A 131 -7.16 -7.02 10.27
CA HIS A 131 -6.16 -7.65 9.39
C HIS A 131 -5.99 -9.17 9.64
N ASP A 132 -6.15 -9.62 10.88
CA ASP A 132 -6.05 -11.02 11.29
C ASP A 132 -7.31 -11.85 10.95
N LYS A 133 -8.38 -11.19 10.52
CA LYS A 133 -9.69 -11.77 10.20
C LYS A 133 -10.09 -11.65 8.74
N ILE A 134 -9.35 -10.91 7.93
CA ILE A 134 -9.67 -10.71 6.49
C ILE A 134 -9.86 -12.05 5.76
N VAL A 135 -9.09 -13.08 6.10
CA VAL A 135 -9.14 -14.40 5.45
C VAL A 135 -10.53 -15.07 5.55
N GLU A 136 -11.19 -14.97 6.72
CA GLU A 136 -12.52 -15.53 6.98
C GLU A 136 -13.67 -14.52 6.76
N ASP A 137 -13.34 -13.25 6.50
CA ASP A 137 -14.28 -12.15 6.41
C ASP A 137 -15.08 -12.13 5.10
N THR A 138 -16.41 -12.08 5.20
CA THR A 138 -17.37 -12.05 4.08
C THR A 138 -18.07 -10.71 3.93
N THR A 139 -17.64 -9.70 4.70
CA THR A 139 -18.11 -8.32 4.49
C THR A 139 -17.57 -7.76 3.18
N ILE A 140 -18.22 -6.71 2.68
CA ILE A 140 -17.78 -6.03 1.46
C ILE A 140 -16.34 -5.48 1.56
N LEU A 141 -15.93 -4.97 2.73
CA LEU A 141 -14.58 -4.46 2.93
C LEU A 141 -13.56 -5.60 3.04
N GLY A 142 -13.89 -6.67 3.77
CA GLY A 142 -13.06 -7.89 3.80
C GLY A 142 -12.82 -8.47 2.41
N GLU A 143 -13.88 -8.63 1.62
CA GLU A 143 -13.75 -9.12 0.25
C GLU A 143 -13.05 -8.14 -0.69
N THR A 144 -13.15 -6.82 -0.46
CA THR A 144 -12.34 -5.83 -1.17
C THR A 144 -10.85 -6.02 -0.87
N TRP A 145 -10.47 -6.28 0.38
CA TRP A 145 -9.09 -6.57 0.76
C TRP A 145 -8.60 -7.91 0.21
N LYS A 146 -9.44 -8.96 0.21
CA LYS A 146 -9.14 -10.22 -0.51
C LYS A 146 -8.87 -9.97 -1.98
N GLN A 147 -9.71 -9.18 -2.66
CA GLN A 147 -9.50 -8.83 -4.07
C GLN A 147 -8.20 -8.07 -4.28
N TYR A 148 -7.87 -7.12 -3.39
CA TYR A 148 -6.61 -6.37 -3.46
C TYR A 148 -5.39 -7.27 -3.21
N ALA A 149 -5.51 -8.23 -2.29
CA ALA A 149 -4.45 -9.17 -1.92
C ALA A 149 -4.03 -10.13 -3.04
N LEU A 150 -4.77 -10.20 -4.15
CA LEU A 150 -4.28 -10.87 -5.36
C LEU A 150 -3.03 -10.18 -5.95
N GLY A 151 -2.89 -8.86 -5.74
CA GLY A 151 -1.68 -8.11 -6.07
C GLY A 151 -0.61 -8.16 -4.97
N ASP A 152 -0.99 -8.44 -3.71
CA ASP A 152 -0.05 -8.53 -2.59
C ASP A 152 -0.65 -9.33 -1.42
N SER A 153 -0.24 -10.59 -1.29
CA SER A 153 -0.81 -11.51 -0.28
C SER A 153 -0.45 -11.17 1.16
N ARG A 154 0.47 -10.22 1.40
CA ARG A 154 0.83 -9.73 2.75
C ARG A 154 -0.37 -9.20 3.53
N TYR A 155 -1.41 -8.74 2.83
CA TYR A 155 -2.69 -8.31 3.41
C TYR A 155 -3.55 -9.47 3.97
N LEU A 156 -3.21 -10.73 3.68
CA LEU A 156 -3.90 -11.91 4.21
C LEU A 156 -3.10 -12.63 5.30
N THR A 157 -1.82 -12.30 5.43
CA THR A 157 -0.91 -12.93 6.40
C THR A 157 -0.59 -12.05 7.59
N SER A 158 -1.20 -10.85 7.65
CA SER A 158 -0.89 -9.85 8.67
C SER A 158 0.60 -9.49 8.73
N ASP A 159 1.23 -9.31 7.56
CA ASP A 159 2.62 -8.86 7.49
C ASP A 159 2.85 -7.62 8.37
N ALA A 160 3.87 -7.68 9.21
CA ALA A 160 4.09 -6.66 10.23
C ALA A 160 4.33 -5.27 9.61
N ASN A 161 5.06 -5.19 8.49
CA ASN A 161 5.35 -3.93 7.83
C ASN A 161 4.08 -3.33 7.22
N VAL A 162 3.32 -4.12 6.46
CA VAL A 162 2.04 -3.67 5.89
C VAL A 162 1.08 -3.23 6.99
N VAL A 163 0.86 -4.04 8.04
CA VAL A 163 -0.05 -3.68 9.15
C VAL A 163 0.38 -2.39 9.85
N ILE A 164 1.68 -2.17 10.07
CA ILE A 164 2.18 -0.94 10.71
C ILE A 164 1.99 0.28 9.80
N ILE A 165 2.30 0.16 8.51
CA ILE A 165 2.07 1.23 7.53
C ILE A 165 0.59 1.62 7.53
N GLU A 166 -0.31 0.65 7.38
CA GLU A 166 -1.75 0.90 7.31
C GLU A 166 -2.32 1.48 8.62
N ARG A 167 -1.76 1.10 9.77
CA ARG A 167 -2.13 1.73 11.06
C ARG A 167 -1.70 3.20 11.12
N ILE A 168 -0.50 3.52 10.65
CA ILE A 168 -0.01 4.90 10.63
C ILE A 168 -0.81 5.73 9.62
N THR A 169 -1.11 5.19 8.45
CA THR A 169 -1.92 5.90 7.45
C THR A 169 -3.33 6.16 7.98
N ALA A 170 -3.97 5.15 8.59
CA ALA A 170 -5.26 5.28 9.24
C ALA A 170 -5.28 6.31 10.38
N MET A 171 -4.36 6.19 11.35
CA MET A 171 -4.40 6.99 12.58
C MET A 171 -3.84 8.40 12.43
N VAL A 172 -2.93 8.63 11.46
CA VAL A 172 -2.21 9.90 11.32
C VAL A 172 -2.49 10.55 9.97
N MET A 173 -2.30 9.81 8.87
CA MET A 173 -2.38 10.41 7.53
C MET A 173 -3.82 10.71 7.12
N GLY A 174 -4.78 9.85 7.48
CA GLY A 174 -6.21 10.07 7.24
C GLY A 174 -6.75 11.35 7.91
N PRO A 175 -6.55 11.54 9.23
CA PRO A 175 -6.92 12.78 9.91
C PRO A 175 -6.20 14.00 9.34
N LEU A 176 -4.90 13.86 9.01
CA LEU A 176 -4.12 14.95 8.44
C LEU A 176 -4.62 15.35 7.03
N ALA A 177 -5.09 14.39 6.23
CA ALA A 177 -5.71 14.65 4.93
C ALA A 177 -7.01 15.44 5.08
N LEU A 178 -7.90 15.04 6.00
CA LEU A 178 -9.13 15.80 6.28
C LEU A 178 -8.82 17.21 6.85
N LEU A 179 -7.84 17.33 7.74
CA LEU A 179 -7.43 18.63 8.26
C LEU A 179 -6.86 19.54 7.16
N THR A 180 -6.10 18.96 6.23
CA THR A 180 -5.59 19.67 5.04
C THR A 180 -6.75 20.13 4.15
N SER A 181 -7.75 19.26 3.91
CA SER A 181 -8.98 19.59 3.18
C SER A 181 -9.73 20.77 3.82
N ILE A 182 -9.90 20.74 5.15
CA ILE A 182 -10.50 21.85 5.91
C ILE A 182 -9.66 23.13 5.75
N GLY A 183 -8.34 23.02 5.86
CA GLY A 183 -7.42 24.14 5.67
C GLY A 183 -7.52 24.76 4.28
N ILE A 184 -7.69 23.96 3.23
CA ILE A 184 -7.95 24.45 1.87
C ILE A 184 -9.29 25.20 1.82
N TYR A 185 -10.37 24.61 2.34
CA TYR A 185 -11.71 25.20 2.30
C TYR A 185 -11.82 26.51 3.09
N LYS A 186 -11.09 26.60 4.21
CA LYS A 186 -11.01 27.77 5.10
C LYS A 186 -9.88 28.73 4.74
N SER A 187 -9.12 28.46 3.67
CA SER A 187 -7.99 29.27 3.21
C SER A 187 -6.91 29.50 4.28
N TRP A 188 -6.60 28.49 5.10
CA TRP A 188 -5.55 28.56 6.10
C TRP A 188 -4.16 28.55 5.44
N PRO A 189 -3.26 29.51 5.75
CA PRO A 189 -1.89 29.47 5.22
C PRO A 189 -1.13 28.21 5.65
N SER A 190 -1.38 27.73 6.87
CA SER A 190 -0.78 26.51 7.43
C SER A 190 -1.18 25.23 6.71
N ARG A 191 -2.19 25.25 5.83
CA ARG A 191 -2.57 24.07 5.02
C ARG A 191 -1.41 23.54 4.18
N HIS A 192 -0.48 24.40 3.78
CA HIS A 192 0.71 23.98 3.04
C HIS A 192 1.70 23.18 3.89
N LEU A 193 1.79 23.45 5.19
CA LEU A 193 2.58 22.62 6.10
C LEU A 193 1.93 21.25 6.26
N LEU A 194 0.61 21.21 6.48
CA LEU A 194 -0.14 19.96 6.61
C LEU A 194 -0.04 19.10 5.35
N GLN A 195 -0.26 19.72 4.17
CA GLN A 195 -0.15 19.07 2.86
C GLN A 195 1.25 18.52 2.61
N LEU A 196 2.29 19.28 2.95
CA LEU A 196 3.68 18.85 2.81
C LEU A 196 3.99 17.64 3.71
N THR A 197 3.64 17.72 5.00
CA THR A 197 3.84 16.63 5.96
C THR A 197 3.11 15.36 5.53
N LEU A 198 1.84 15.48 5.12
CA LEU A 198 1.05 14.36 4.61
C LEU A 198 1.73 13.72 3.39
N SER A 199 2.15 14.55 2.43
CA SER A 199 2.72 14.05 1.17
C SER A 199 4.03 13.30 1.39
N ILE A 200 4.89 13.80 2.30
CA ILE A 200 6.12 13.11 2.70
C ILE A 200 5.78 11.77 3.37
N GLY A 201 4.81 11.75 4.29
CA GLY A 201 4.37 10.53 4.97
C GLY A 201 3.87 9.45 4.01
N GLN A 202 3.06 9.83 3.02
CA GLN A 202 2.55 8.92 1.99
C GLN A 202 3.67 8.35 1.12
N ILE A 203 4.58 9.19 0.63
CA ILE A 203 5.72 8.74 -0.18
C ILE A 203 6.64 7.82 0.64
N TYR A 204 6.92 8.17 1.90
CA TYR A 204 7.76 7.35 2.77
C TYR A 204 7.14 5.97 3.04
N GLY A 205 5.85 5.93 3.39
CA GLY A 205 5.12 4.67 3.58
C GLY A 205 5.13 3.80 2.32
N LEU A 206 4.91 4.42 1.15
CA LEU A 206 4.94 3.71 -0.13
C LEU A 206 6.34 3.16 -0.47
N VAL A 207 7.40 3.92 -0.16
CA VAL A 207 8.77 3.43 -0.33
C VAL A 207 9.03 2.22 0.56
N LEU A 208 8.62 2.24 1.82
CA LEU A 208 8.74 1.07 2.71
C LEU A 208 7.92 -0.12 2.22
N TYR A 209 6.70 0.13 1.73
CA TYR A 209 5.82 -0.89 1.17
C TYR A 209 6.46 -1.65 0.00
N TYR A 210 7.07 -0.92 -0.95
CA TYR A 210 7.76 -1.51 -2.09
C TYR A 210 9.11 -2.13 -1.73
N TRP A 211 9.93 -1.42 -0.96
CA TRP A 211 11.31 -1.85 -0.71
C TRP A 211 11.34 -3.17 0.04
N THR A 212 10.48 -3.35 1.04
CA THR A 212 10.41 -4.60 1.82
C THR A 212 10.17 -5.83 0.95
N THR A 213 9.18 -5.79 0.06
CA THR A 213 8.91 -6.92 -0.84
C THR A 213 9.96 -7.05 -1.95
N ILE A 214 10.51 -5.95 -2.47
CA ILE A 214 11.63 -6.01 -3.43
C ILE A 214 12.85 -6.70 -2.81
N PHE A 215 13.15 -6.39 -1.54
CA PHE A 215 14.24 -7.01 -0.79
C PHE A 215 14.04 -8.53 -0.63
N GLU A 216 12.79 -8.99 -0.55
CA GLU A 216 12.41 -10.41 -0.47
C GLU A 216 12.32 -11.10 -1.86
N GLY A 217 12.60 -10.38 -2.95
CA GLY A 217 12.47 -10.90 -4.31
C GLY A 217 11.05 -10.84 -4.90
N SER A 218 10.18 -10.01 -4.31
CA SER A 218 8.77 -9.80 -4.69
C SER A 218 7.91 -11.07 -4.72
N PRO A 219 7.89 -11.90 -3.66
CA PRO A 219 7.26 -13.21 -3.70
C PRO A 219 5.73 -13.20 -3.46
N HIS A 220 5.14 -12.03 -3.18
CA HIS A 220 3.78 -11.92 -2.64
C HIS A 220 2.70 -11.56 -3.66
N SER A 221 3.09 -11.16 -4.87
CA SER A 221 2.14 -10.86 -5.94
C SER A 221 1.91 -12.09 -6.80
N ARG A 222 0.68 -12.25 -7.26
CA ARG A 222 0.41 -13.12 -8.39
C ARG A 222 1.28 -12.76 -9.61
N PRO A 223 1.80 -13.75 -10.36
CA PRO A 223 2.73 -13.52 -11.46
C PRO A 223 2.07 -12.97 -12.71
N GLU A 224 0.73 -13.05 -12.83
CA GLU A 224 0.04 -12.49 -13.98
C GLU A 224 0.20 -10.96 -14.02
N ALA A 225 0.50 -10.43 -15.22
CA ALA A 225 0.79 -9.02 -15.42
C ALA A 225 -0.29 -8.07 -14.88
N PHE A 226 -1.56 -8.49 -14.91
CA PHE A 226 -2.66 -7.70 -14.37
C PHE A 226 -2.52 -7.46 -12.86
N TYR A 227 -2.21 -8.47 -12.06
CA TYR A 227 -2.08 -8.30 -10.61
C TYR A 227 -0.80 -7.55 -10.25
N PHE A 228 0.32 -7.91 -10.86
CA PHE A 228 1.57 -7.22 -10.57
C PHE A 228 1.58 -5.76 -11.07
N TRP A 229 1.32 -5.54 -12.36
CA TRP A 229 1.46 -4.19 -12.92
C TRP A 229 0.28 -3.26 -12.64
N PHE A 230 -0.95 -3.76 -12.66
CA PHE A 230 -2.11 -2.90 -12.41
C PHE A 230 -2.39 -2.75 -10.91
N TYR A 231 -2.52 -3.85 -10.15
CA TYR A 231 -2.82 -3.75 -8.70
C TYR A 231 -1.60 -3.27 -7.92
N PHE A 232 -0.50 -4.03 -7.98
CA PHE A 232 0.64 -3.79 -7.11
C PHE A 232 1.46 -2.55 -7.51
N VAL A 233 1.74 -2.34 -8.81
CA VAL A 233 2.46 -1.15 -9.28
C VAL A 233 1.52 0.04 -9.55
N GLY A 234 0.48 -0.17 -10.36
CA GLY A 234 -0.34 0.91 -10.92
C GLY A 234 -1.16 1.70 -9.90
N ILE A 235 -1.97 1.01 -9.08
CA ILE A 235 -2.82 1.66 -8.07
C ILE A 235 -1.95 2.42 -7.05
N ASN A 236 -0.89 1.78 -6.59
CA ASN A 236 0.05 2.33 -5.62
C ASN A 236 0.89 3.50 -6.18
N ALA A 237 1.18 3.54 -7.48
CA ALA A 237 1.87 4.67 -8.12
C ALA A 237 1.11 6.01 -7.97
N ILE A 238 -0.21 5.97 -7.80
CA ILE A 238 -1.02 7.18 -7.54
C ILE A 238 -0.58 7.84 -6.22
N TRP A 239 -0.25 7.03 -5.20
CA TRP A 239 0.28 7.47 -3.90
C TRP A 239 1.73 7.98 -3.96
N PHE A 240 2.41 7.82 -5.09
CA PHE A 240 3.67 8.52 -5.34
C PHE A 240 3.43 9.84 -6.08
N ILE A 241 2.68 9.79 -7.18
CA ILE A 241 2.56 10.88 -8.15
C ILE A 241 1.82 12.08 -7.54
N VAL A 242 0.61 11.86 -7.02
CA VAL A 242 -0.22 12.97 -6.54
C VAL A 242 0.38 13.63 -5.29
N PRO A 243 0.90 12.87 -4.30
CA PRO A 243 1.63 13.45 -3.18
C PRO A 243 2.88 14.22 -3.61
N SER A 244 3.63 13.74 -4.61
CA SER A 244 4.81 14.47 -5.12
C SER A 244 4.43 15.84 -5.70
N ILE A 245 3.35 15.91 -6.48
CA ILE A 245 2.83 17.19 -7.00
C ILE A 245 2.40 18.12 -5.85
N CYS A 246 1.70 17.58 -4.85
CA CYS A 246 1.26 18.33 -3.68
C CYS A 246 2.43 18.85 -2.82
N MET A 247 3.46 18.04 -2.65
CA MET A 247 4.71 18.36 -1.97
C MET A 247 5.42 19.51 -2.68
N ILE A 248 5.64 19.40 -3.99
CA ILE A 248 6.29 20.45 -4.79
C ILE A 248 5.50 21.75 -4.72
N GLN A 249 4.17 21.70 -4.86
CA GLN A 249 3.31 22.88 -4.72
C GLN A 249 3.51 23.59 -3.37
N SER A 250 3.46 22.83 -2.27
CA SER A 250 3.58 23.41 -0.94
C SER A 250 4.99 23.91 -0.65
N TRP A 251 6.01 23.19 -1.09
CA TRP A 251 7.40 23.60 -1.00
C TRP A 251 7.64 24.95 -1.69
N MET A 252 7.17 25.10 -2.93
CA MET A 252 7.31 26.36 -3.68
C MET A 252 6.58 27.50 -2.98
N PHE A 253 5.35 27.28 -2.51
CA PHE A 253 4.58 28.31 -1.79
C PHE A 253 5.33 28.79 -0.54
N LEU A 254 5.76 27.85 0.31
CA LEU A 254 6.46 28.17 1.56
C LEU A 254 7.78 28.90 1.29
N SER A 255 8.56 28.44 0.30
CA SER A 255 9.83 29.05 -0.10
C SER A 255 9.64 30.50 -0.58
N ASN A 256 8.61 30.76 -1.37
CA ASN A 256 8.29 32.11 -1.86
C ASN A 256 7.86 33.05 -0.73
N VAL A 257 7.01 32.58 0.19
CA VAL A 257 6.57 33.38 1.34
C VAL A 257 7.75 33.76 2.24
N ILE A 258 8.66 32.83 2.50
CA ILE A 258 9.88 33.09 3.29
C ILE A 258 10.77 34.11 2.57
N SER A 259 11.01 33.91 1.27
CA SER A 259 11.85 34.80 0.46
C SER A 259 11.30 36.24 0.43
N ASP A 260 9.99 36.40 0.26
CA ASP A 260 9.34 37.71 0.26
C ASP A 260 9.40 38.38 1.63
N ASN A 261 9.26 37.62 2.71
CA ASN A 261 9.39 38.15 4.07
C ASN A 261 10.81 38.67 4.34
N ILE A 262 11.85 37.96 3.89
CA ILE A 262 13.25 38.40 3.98
C ILE A 262 13.45 39.72 3.23
N LYS A 263 12.98 39.80 1.97
CA LYS A 263 13.07 41.02 1.15
C LYS A 263 12.33 42.21 1.77
N ARG A 264 11.19 41.99 2.42
CA ARG A 264 10.45 43.05 3.11
C ARG A 264 11.18 43.56 4.35
N LYS A 265 11.82 42.67 5.11
CA LYS A 265 12.63 43.05 6.27
C LYS A 265 13.86 43.86 5.87
N SER A 266 14.57 43.45 4.81
CA SER A 266 15.76 44.19 4.33
C SER A 266 15.43 45.60 3.80
N LYS A 267 14.25 45.79 3.23
CA LYS A 267 13.77 47.12 2.79
C LYS A 267 13.37 48.04 3.95
N LYS A 268 13.00 47.50 5.11
CA LYS A 268 12.62 48.31 6.30
C LYS A 268 13.81 48.74 7.14
N SER A 269 14.98 48.14 6.93
CA SER A 269 16.23 48.45 7.63
C SER A 269 17.11 49.47 6.88
N LEU A 270 16.66 49.95 5.72
CA LEU A 270 17.27 51.02 4.91
C LEU A 270 16.42 52.29 5.08
#